data_AF-A0AB34T816-F1
#
_entry.id   AF-A0AB34T816-F1
#
_cell.length_a   1.000
_cell.length_b   1.000
_cell.length_c   1.000
_cell.angle_alpha   90.00
_cell.angle_beta   90.00
_cell.angle_gamma   90.00
#
_symmetry.space_group_name_H-M   'P 1'
#
loop_
_entity.id
_entity.type
_entity.pdbx_description
1 polymer ?
#
loop_
_entity_poly.entity_id
_entity_poly.type
_entity_poly.pdbx_seq_one_letter_code
_entity_poly.pdbx_strand_id
1 'polypeptide(L)'
;MRISVFYDHIRQAHEQTAIPVSQLLRQAVDLGITGIELNYSQAVSSDALELITAAGLSVSCLWEFYDMPSADETAHIDRHVRLAKELGSKMLVVPGFLEDAGRSRLSR
;
A
#
# COMPACT_ATOMS: atom_id res chain seq x y z
N MET A 1 -3.14 -18.76 -7.15
CA MET A 1 -3.80 -17.50 -6.74
C MET A 1 -2.92 -16.86 -5.68
N ARG A 2 -2.63 -15.55 -5.76
CA ARG A 2 -1.84 -14.85 -4.73
C ARG A 2 -2.80 -14.19 -3.75
N ILE A 3 -2.67 -14.48 -2.47
CA ILE A 3 -3.47 -13.85 -1.41
C ILE A 3 -2.62 -12.74 -0.80
N SER A 4 -3.18 -11.54 -0.71
CA SER A 4 -2.53 -10.34 -0.18
C SER A 4 -3.35 -9.69 0.93
N VAL A 5 -2.68 -8.94 1.79
CA VAL A 5 -3.29 -8.12 2.86
C VAL A 5 -2.64 -6.75 2.90
N PHE A 6 -3.40 -5.72 3.30
CA PHE A 6 -2.86 -4.39 3.52
C PHE A 6 -1.92 -4.36 4.73
N TYR A 7 -0.77 -3.71 4.58
CA TYR A 7 0.16 -3.50 5.68
C TYR A 7 -0.48 -2.74 6.85
N ASP A 8 -1.39 -1.82 6.56
CA ASP A 8 -2.13 -1.07 7.58
C ASP A 8 -2.97 -1.98 8.49
N HIS A 9 -3.53 -3.09 7.97
CA HIS A 9 -4.25 -4.04 8.81
C HIS A 9 -3.30 -4.79 9.76
N ILE A 10 -2.07 -5.07 9.33
CA ILE A 10 -1.04 -5.67 10.20
C ILE A 10 -0.65 -4.69 11.30
N ARG A 11 -0.48 -3.41 10.97
CA ARG A 11 -0.18 -2.36 11.95
C ARG A 11 -1.33 -2.15 12.94
N GLN A 12 -2.57 -2.11 12.45
CA GLN A 12 -3.75 -2.00 13.30
C GLN A 12 -3.87 -3.20 14.24
N ALA A 13 -3.57 -4.42 13.76
CA ALA A 13 -3.52 -5.60 14.62
C ALA A 13 -2.43 -5.48 15.69
N HIS A 14 -1.25 -4.93 15.38
CA HIS A 14 -0.23 -4.63 16.37
C HIS A 14 -0.74 -3.66 17.44
N GLU A 15 -1.37 -2.56 17.02
CA GLU A 15 -1.92 -1.55 17.93
C GLU A 15 -3.01 -2.11 18.86
N GLN A 16 -3.84 -3.04 18.37
CA GLN A 16 -4.93 -3.65 19.14
C GLN A 16 -4.49 -4.80 20.06
N THR A 17 -3.45 -5.54 19.68
CA THR A 17 -3.05 -6.78 20.37
C THR A 17 -1.70 -6.69 21.08
N ALA A 18 -0.93 -5.62 20.83
CA ALA A 18 0.47 -5.46 21.22
C ALA A 18 1.42 -6.55 20.70
N ILE A 19 0.98 -7.43 19.79
CA ILE A 19 1.85 -8.43 19.14
C ILE A 19 2.79 -7.72 18.17
N PRO A 20 4.12 -7.98 18.18
CA PRO A 20 5.05 -7.32 17.27
C PRO A 20 4.69 -7.51 15.79
N VAL A 21 4.88 -6.47 14.97
CA VAL A 21 4.59 -6.48 13.53
C VAL A 21 5.28 -7.65 12.81
N SER A 22 6.54 -7.93 13.15
CA SER A 22 7.29 -9.05 12.58
C SER A 22 6.65 -10.42 12.87
N GLN A 23 6.01 -10.59 14.03
CA GLN A 23 5.29 -11.81 14.37
C GLN A 23 3.96 -11.90 13.63
N LEU A 24 3.24 -10.78 13.48
CA LEU A 24 1.99 -10.74 12.70
C LEU A 24 2.24 -11.02 11.21
N LEU A 25 3.34 -10.53 10.64
CA LEU A 25 3.75 -10.87 9.28
C LEU A 25 4.03 -12.36 9.12
N ARG A 26 4.67 -13.01 10.10
CA ARG A 26 4.86 -14.47 10.10
C ARG A 26 3.54 -15.22 10.19
N GLN A 27 2.61 -14.77 11.03
CA GLN A 27 1.26 -15.35 11.09
C GLN A 27 0.53 -15.22 9.75
N ALA A 28 0.70 -14.09 9.03
CA ALA A 28 0.14 -13.94 7.69
C ALA A 28 0.69 -15.01 6.73
N VAL A 29 2.00 -15.27 6.77
CA VAL A 29 2.63 -16.37 6.00
C VAL A 29 2.04 -17.72 6.37
N ASP A 30 1.89 -18.02 7.66
CA ASP A 30 1.30 -19.28 8.15
C ASP A 30 -0.15 -19.49 7.68
N LEU A 31 -0.87 -18.39 7.45
CA LEU A 31 -2.23 -18.37 6.88
C LEU A 31 -2.26 -18.43 5.35
N GLY A 32 -1.12 -18.57 4.69
CA GLY A 32 -1.00 -18.68 3.23
C GLY A 32 -0.99 -17.34 2.48
N ILE A 33 -0.84 -16.22 3.20
CA ILE A 33 -0.64 -14.90 2.58
C ILE A 33 0.79 -14.84 2.04
N THR A 34 0.92 -14.35 0.82
CA THR A 34 2.21 -14.26 0.11
C THR A 34 2.51 -12.85 -0.38
N GLY A 35 1.53 -11.94 -0.27
CA GLY A 35 1.58 -10.58 -0.76
C GLY A 35 1.20 -9.55 0.28
N ILE A 36 1.81 -8.38 0.22
CA ILE A 36 1.42 -7.21 1.01
C ILE A 36 1.05 -6.07 0.07
N GLU A 37 -0.08 -5.42 0.35
CA GLU A 37 -0.44 -4.13 -0.25
C GLU A 37 0.14 -3.03 0.64
N LEU A 38 1.09 -2.26 0.09
CA LEU A 38 1.87 -1.29 0.83
C LEU A 38 1.65 0.12 0.28
N ASN A 39 1.54 1.10 1.18
CA ASN A 39 1.50 2.50 0.77
C ASN A 39 2.90 2.98 0.32
N TYR A 40 2.99 3.73 -0.77
CA TYR A 40 4.26 4.25 -1.29
C TYR A 40 5.01 5.09 -0.25
N SER A 41 4.34 6.04 0.41
CA SER A 41 4.95 6.87 1.44
C SER A 41 5.51 6.02 2.59
N GLN A 42 4.80 4.98 3.03
CA GLN A 42 5.31 4.05 4.04
C GLN A 42 6.53 3.26 3.53
N ALA A 43 6.52 2.83 2.27
CA ALA A 43 7.62 2.08 1.68
C ALA A 43 8.94 2.88 1.67
N VAL A 44 8.87 4.20 1.50
CA VAL A 44 10.06 5.07 1.43
C VAL A 44 10.47 5.71 2.76
N SER A 45 9.56 5.79 3.73
CA SER A 45 9.77 6.54 4.99
C SER A 45 9.85 5.66 6.24
N SER A 46 9.70 4.34 6.11
CA SER A 46 9.70 3.41 7.24
C SER A 46 10.49 2.13 6.96
N ASP A 47 10.63 1.30 7.98
CA ASP A 47 11.22 -0.05 7.92
C ASP A 47 10.27 -1.12 7.37
N ALA A 48 9.07 -0.74 6.90
CA ALA A 48 8.04 -1.67 6.43
C ALA A 48 8.56 -2.63 5.35
N LEU A 49 9.30 -2.12 4.35
CA LEU A 49 9.87 -2.96 3.28
C LEU A 49 10.85 -4.00 3.83
N GLU A 50 11.69 -3.62 4.79
CA GLU A 50 12.65 -4.52 5.42
C GLU A 50 11.94 -5.61 6.21
N LEU A 51 10.93 -5.24 7.02
CA LEU A 51 10.13 -6.19 7.80
C LEU A 51 9.37 -7.18 6.91
N ILE A 52 8.74 -6.70 5.83
CA ILE A 52 8.01 -7.53 4.86
C ILE A 52 8.97 -8.52 4.20
N THR A 53 10.12 -8.03 3.73
CA THR A 53 11.12 -8.87 3.06
C THR A 53 11.74 -9.90 4.01
N ALA A 54 12.04 -9.50 5.25
CA ALA A 54 12.56 -10.39 6.29
C ALA A 54 11.56 -11.48 6.70
N ALA A 55 10.26 -11.23 6.54
CA ALA A 55 9.21 -12.24 6.74
C ALA A 55 9.03 -13.20 5.54
N GLY A 56 9.77 -13.01 4.44
CA GLY A 56 9.62 -13.79 3.21
C GLY A 56 8.39 -13.42 2.39
N LEU A 57 7.77 -12.27 2.70
CA LEU A 57 6.64 -11.72 1.95
C LEU A 57 7.16 -10.79 0.85
N SER A 58 6.25 -10.43 -0.05
CA SER A 58 6.56 -9.58 -1.19
C SER A 58 5.49 -8.51 -1.35
N VAL A 59 5.88 -7.33 -1.81
CA VAL A 59 4.91 -6.28 -2.12
C VAL A 59 4.16 -6.65 -3.40
N SER A 60 2.84 -6.80 -3.30
CA SER A 60 2.00 -7.18 -4.44
C SER A 60 1.44 -5.98 -5.17
N CYS A 61 1.03 -4.96 -4.43
CA CYS A 61 0.69 -3.64 -4.95
C CYS A 61 1.32 -2.56 -4.07
N LEU A 62 1.91 -1.56 -4.73
CA LEU A 62 2.25 -0.30 -4.12
C LEU A 62 1.12 0.69 -4.44
N TRP A 63 0.59 1.38 -3.44
CA TRP A 63 -0.54 2.29 -3.64
C TRP A 63 -0.29 3.66 -3.02
N GLU A 64 -0.88 4.70 -3.59
CA GLU A 64 -0.74 6.05 -3.05
C GLU A 64 -1.92 6.96 -3.41
N PHE A 65 -2.20 7.92 -2.53
CA PHE A 65 -3.11 9.03 -2.79
C PHE A 65 -2.35 10.22 -3.37
N TYR A 66 -2.95 10.85 -4.37
CA TYR A 66 -2.43 12.02 -5.05
C TYR A 66 -3.43 13.16 -4.97
N ASP A 67 -2.95 14.38 -5.20
CA ASP A 67 -3.78 15.57 -5.38
C ASP A 67 -3.69 16.05 -6.83
N MET A 68 -3.99 15.16 -7.78
CA MET A 68 -3.88 15.47 -9.22
C MET A 68 -4.78 16.61 -9.70
N PRO A 69 -5.97 16.88 -9.09
CA PRO A 69 -6.76 18.05 -9.46
C PRO A 69 -6.08 19.38 -9.15
N SER A 70 -5.22 19.41 -8.12
CA SER A 70 -4.69 20.67 -7.55
C SER A 70 -3.18 20.82 -7.69
N ALA A 71 -2.45 19.75 -8.02
CA ALA A 71 -0.99 19.73 -8.08
C ALA A 71 -0.44 18.91 -9.26
N ASP A 72 0.75 19.30 -9.74
CA ASP A 72 1.55 18.47 -10.66
C ASP A 72 2.31 17.38 -9.88
N GLU A 73 1.80 16.16 -9.98
CA GLU A 73 2.32 14.98 -9.29
C GLU A 73 3.27 14.14 -10.17
N THR A 74 3.63 14.60 -11.37
CA THR A 74 4.38 13.80 -12.36
C THR A 74 5.67 13.21 -11.80
N ALA A 75 6.48 14.03 -11.12
CA ALA A 75 7.74 13.57 -10.54
C ALA A 75 7.53 12.54 -9.41
N HIS A 76 6.41 12.61 -8.70
CA HIS A 76 6.07 11.67 -7.64
C HIS A 76 5.59 10.34 -8.24
N ILE A 77 4.74 10.38 -9.27
CA ILE A 77 4.33 9.20 -10.05
C ILE A 77 5.55 8.50 -10.64
N ASP A 78 6.51 9.23 -11.21
CA ASP A 78 7.73 8.63 -11.77
C ASP A 78 8.56 7.88 -10.72
N ARG A 79 8.61 8.37 -9.48
CA ARG A 79 9.27 7.65 -8.37
C ARG A 79 8.47 6.43 -7.95
N HIS A 80 7.14 6.53 -7.88
CA HIS A 80 6.25 5.41 -7.59
C HIS A 80 6.41 4.29 -8.64
N VAL A 81 6.38 4.63 -9.93
CA VAL A 81 6.60 3.67 -11.04
C VAL A 81 7.96 2.97 -10.93
N ARG A 82 9.03 3.73 -10.64
CA ARG A 82 10.37 3.16 -10.45
C ARG A 82 10.41 2.16 -9.31
N LEU A 83 9.89 2.52 -8.14
CA LEU A 83 9.88 1.63 -6.98
C LEU A 83 9.00 0.39 -7.21
N ALA A 84 7.81 0.54 -7.80
CA ALA A 84 6.96 -0.59 -8.13
C ALA A 84 7.65 -1.56 -9.10
N LYS A 85 8.39 -1.03 -10.08
CA LYS A 85 9.20 -1.84 -11.02
C LYS A 85 10.34 -2.59 -10.31
N GLU A 86 11.06 -1.93 -9.41
CA GLU A 86 12.12 -2.55 -8.61
C GLU A 86 11.59 -3.69 -7.73
N LEU A 87 10.40 -3.52 -7.16
CA LEU A 87 9.73 -4.52 -6.33
C LEU A 87 9.02 -5.62 -7.15
N GLY A 88 8.89 -5.46 -8.47
CA GLY A 88 8.06 -6.33 -9.31
C GLY A 88 6.58 -6.32 -8.91
N SER A 89 6.11 -5.22 -8.33
CA SER A 89 4.76 -5.05 -7.81
C SER A 89 3.85 -4.35 -8.82
N LYS A 90 2.53 -4.50 -8.63
CA LYS A 90 1.54 -3.66 -9.30
C LYS A 90 1.56 -2.27 -8.66
N MET A 91 1.04 -1.28 -9.36
CA MET A 91 0.80 0.05 -8.79
C MET A 91 -0.70 0.36 -8.78
N LEU A 92 -1.15 1.04 -7.74
CA LEU A 92 -2.48 1.61 -7.64
C LEU A 92 -2.35 3.12 -7.36
N VAL A 93 -2.92 3.91 -8.26
CA VAL A 93 -2.92 5.36 -8.16
C VAL A 93 -4.31 5.79 -7.79
N VAL A 94 -4.44 6.48 -6.65
CA VAL A 94 -5.68 7.14 -6.27
C VAL A 94 -5.52 8.63 -6.56
N PRO A 95 -6.15 9.17 -7.63
CA PRO A 95 -5.85 10.50 -8.15
C PRO A 95 -6.28 11.66 -7.23
N GLY A 96 -6.96 11.36 -6.12
CA GLY A 96 -7.54 12.33 -5.20
C GLY A 96 -9.06 12.26 -5.22
N PHE A 97 -9.69 13.11 -4.43
CA PHE A 97 -11.14 13.26 -4.42
C PHE A 97 -11.54 14.38 -5.37
N LEU A 98 -12.60 14.16 -6.14
CA LEU A 98 -13.20 15.23 -6.92
C LEU A 98 -13.94 16.16 -5.96
N GLU A 99 -13.69 17.46 -6.04
CA GLU A 99 -14.56 18.44 -5.39
C GLU A 99 -16.00 18.31 -5.94
N ASP A 100 -16.99 18.59 -5.11
CA ASP A 100 -18.43 18.28 -5.26
C ASP A 100 -19.15 18.82 -6.53
N ALA A 101 -18.44 19.37 -7.52
CA ALA A 101 -18.98 19.84 -8.79
C ALA A 101 -19.65 18.75 -9.65
N GLY A 102 -19.59 17.48 -9.25
CA GLY A 102 -20.18 16.32 -9.96
C GLY A 102 -21.37 15.62 -9.28
N ARG A 103 -21.81 16.03 -8.08
CA ARG A 103 -22.86 15.30 -7.33
C ARG A 103 -24.27 15.40 -7.93
N SER A 104 -24.50 16.25 -8.92
CA SER A 104 -25.81 16.47 -9.53
C SER A 104 -26.18 15.49 -10.66
N ARG A 105 -25.30 14.54 -11.04
CA ARG A 105 -25.53 13.64 -12.18
C ARG A 105 -25.73 12.15 -11.84
N LEU A 106 -25.66 11.75 -10.59
CA LEU A 106 -25.88 10.35 -10.18
C LEU A 106 -27.20 10.12 -9.42
N SER A 107 -28.07 11.13 -9.35
CA SER A 107 -29.48 10.99 -8.92
C SER A 107 -30.41 11.09 -10.12
N ARG A 108 -30.42 10.07 -10.98
CA ARG A 108 -31.54 9.77 -11.87
C ARG A 108 -31.73 8.27 -11.98
#